data_AF-A0A257S282-F1
#
_entry.id   AF-A0A257S282-F1
#
_cell.length_a   1.000
_cell.length_b   1.000
_cell.length_c   1.000
_cell.angle_alpha   90.00
_cell.angle_beta   90.00
_cell.angle_gamma   90.00
#
_symmetry.space_group_name_H-M   'P 1'
#
loop_
_entity.id
_entity.type
_entity.pdbx_description
1 polymer ?
#
loop_
_entity_poly.entity_id
_entity_poly.type
_entity_poly.pdbx_seq_one_letter_code
_entity_poly.pdbx_strand_id
1 'polypeptide(L)'
;MINRRRFVQWAAAAAVLPRRMLESSTASPPRPDAAPPDSFAADQAARSPRYAPRRIPNEYSLLLPGEAEALAKSPGVSGFRSDGVLAATASGAARWMKVGEEIAGWRLVAVIGSLDGAPAAVFEKHASHRGVIVYVTERGEVARI
;
A
#
# COMPACT_ATOMS: atom_id res chain seq x y z
N MET A 1 3.87 -17.16 -32.03
CA MET A 1 4.18 -17.79 -30.73
C MET A 1 5.34 -17.04 -30.10
N ILE A 2 5.08 -16.25 -29.04
CA ILE A 2 6.07 -15.36 -28.41
C ILE A 2 6.56 -16.01 -27.11
N ASN A 3 7.88 -16.12 -26.98
CA ASN A 3 8.62 -16.91 -26.00
C ASN A 3 8.71 -16.17 -24.65
N ARG A 4 7.98 -16.64 -23.62
CA ARG A 4 7.76 -15.96 -22.31
C ARG A 4 8.75 -16.38 -21.20
N ARG A 5 10.04 -16.52 -21.51
CA ARG A 5 11.05 -16.95 -20.54
C ARG A 5 12.25 -16.02 -20.55
N ARG A 6 12.20 -14.92 -19.78
CA ARG A 6 13.36 -14.15 -19.26
C ARG A 6 12.95 -12.85 -18.55
N PHE A 7 12.22 -12.95 -17.43
CA PHE A 7 11.90 -11.77 -16.61
C PHE A 7 11.91 -12.09 -15.10
N VAL A 8 12.89 -12.89 -14.66
CA VAL A 8 13.14 -13.12 -13.24
C VAL A 8 14.64 -12.93 -13.01
N GLN A 9 15.06 -11.71 -12.68
CA GLN A 9 16.31 -11.39 -11.99
C GLN A 9 16.43 -9.88 -11.73
N TRP A 10 15.87 -9.41 -10.61
CA TRP A 10 16.30 -8.24 -9.82
C TRP A 10 15.30 -8.04 -8.67
N ALA A 11 15.63 -7.80 -7.41
CA ALA A 11 16.81 -7.97 -6.60
C ALA A 11 16.29 -7.90 -5.15
N ALA A 12 16.47 -8.97 -4.37
CA ALA A 12 16.22 -8.97 -2.94
C ALA A 12 17.46 -8.38 -2.25
N ALA A 13 17.37 -7.18 -1.69
CA ALA A 13 18.35 -6.65 -0.74
C ALA A 13 17.81 -5.40 -0.04
N ALA A 14 17.26 -5.55 1.16
CA ALA A 14 17.24 -4.47 2.15
C ALA A 14 17.38 -5.08 3.53
N ALA A 15 18.64 -5.37 3.89
CA ALA A 15 19.05 -5.80 5.20
C ALA A 15 18.97 -4.62 6.19
N VAL A 16 18.37 -4.90 7.36
CA VAL A 16 18.78 -4.52 8.72
C VAL A 16 19.71 -3.31 8.84
N LEU A 17 19.23 -2.23 9.46
CA LEU A 17 20.08 -1.20 10.07
C LEU A 17 19.96 -1.26 11.60
N PRO A 18 21.08 -1.24 12.34
CA PRO A 18 21.07 -1.27 13.79
C PRO A 18 20.87 0.12 14.39
N ARG A 19 20.23 0.11 15.56
CA ARG A 19 20.01 1.23 16.47
C ARG A 19 21.19 1.31 17.45
N ARG A 20 22.05 2.34 17.36
CA ARG A 20 22.64 3.07 18.51
C ARG A 20 23.78 4.01 18.14
N MET A 21 23.77 5.15 18.84
CA MET A 21 24.91 5.94 19.35
C MET A 21 25.78 6.69 18.34
N LEU A 22 25.63 8.02 18.34
CA LEU A 22 26.76 8.92 18.65
C LEU A 22 26.22 10.28 19.14
N GLU A 23 25.99 10.39 20.44
CA GLU A 23 26.28 11.63 21.17
C GLU A 23 27.79 11.66 21.38
N SER A 24 28.47 12.75 21.02
CA SER A 24 29.34 13.51 21.93
C SER A 24 30.10 14.63 21.18
N SER A 25 30.02 15.82 21.79
CA SER A 25 31.06 16.85 21.90
C SER A 25 31.70 17.46 20.65
N THR A 26 31.70 18.79 20.55
CA THR A 26 32.77 19.63 21.13
C THR A 26 32.54 21.12 20.86
N ALA A 27 32.59 21.92 21.94
CA ALA A 27 33.28 23.20 22.12
C ALA A 27 33.20 24.33 21.06
N SER A 28 32.73 25.50 21.55
CA SER A 28 33.00 26.84 21.03
C SER A 28 34.49 27.19 20.91
N PRO A 29 34.85 28.11 20.01
CA PRO A 29 35.91 29.10 20.24
C PRO A 29 35.37 30.55 20.27
N PRO A 30 36.10 31.51 20.88
CA PRO A 30 35.60 32.83 21.23
C PRO A 30 35.89 33.90 20.16
N ARG A 31 35.15 35.02 20.14
CA ARG A 31 35.62 36.28 19.54
C ARG A 31 34.95 37.52 20.18
N PRO A 32 35.63 38.69 20.14
CA PRO A 32 35.65 39.68 21.21
C PRO A 32 34.67 40.84 20.99
N ASP A 33 34.40 41.55 22.08
CA ASP A 33 33.62 42.79 22.15
C ASP A 33 34.08 43.87 21.16
N ALA A 34 33.11 44.48 20.45
CA ALA A 34 33.06 45.91 20.12
C ALA A 34 31.62 46.31 19.67
N ALA A 35 31.17 47.48 20.14
CA ALA A 35 29.79 47.99 20.19
C ALA A 35 29.21 48.54 18.84
N PRO A 36 27.88 48.83 18.76
CA PRO A 36 27.14 49.28 17.55
C PRO A 36 27.02 50.84 17.51
N PRO A 37 26.22 51.51 16.66
CA PRO A 37 25.29 51.09 15.60
C PRO A 37 25.50 51.85 14.25
N ASP A 38 24.79 51.47 13.18
CA ASP A 38 24.01 52.45 12.41
C ASP A 38 23.11 51.81 11.37
N SER A 39 21.87 52.29 11.41
CA SER A 39 20.74 51.92 10.59
C SER A 39 20.97 52.27 9.13
N PHE A 40 20.89 51.29 8.24
CA PHE A 40 20.49 51.56 6.86
C PHE A 40 19.16 50.88 6.60
N ALA A 41 18.19 51.78 6.39
CA ALA A 41 16.86 51.63 5.82
C ALA A 41 16.49 50.23 5.32
N ALA A 42 15.35 49.77 5.85
CA ALA A 42 14.58 48.65 5.36
C ALA A 42 14.34 48.79 3.85
N ASP A 43 15.18 48.14 3.06
CA ASP A 43 14.86 47.88 1.66
C ASP A 43 13.80 46.80 1.64
N GLN A 44 12.63 47.21 1.17
CA GLN A 44 11.40 46.47 1.13
C GLN A 44 11.51 45.44 0.01
N ALA A 45 12.41 44.46 0.15
CA ALA A 45 12.43 43.29 -0.68
C ALA A 45 11.18 42.49 -0.32
N ALA A 46 10.09 42.77 -1.04
CA ALA A 46 8.89 41.96 -1.06
C ALA A 46 9.33 40.52 -1.29
N ARG A 47 9.42 39.75 -0.19
CA ARG A 47 9.81 38.35 -0.20
C ARG A 47 8.75 37.65 -1.04
N SER A 48 9.08 37.35 -2.29
CA SER A 48 8.22 36.55 -3.14
C SER A 48 7.85 35.29 -2.35
N PRO A 49 6.56 34.92 -2.26
CA PRO A 49 6.17 33.78 -1.46
C PRO A 49 6.96 32.57 -1.96
N ARG A 50 7.75 31.96 -1.07
CA ARG A 50 8.46 30.71 -1.36
C ARG A 50 7.43 29.71 -1.89
N TYR A 51 7.69 29.14 -3.06
CA TYR A 51 6.84 28.09 -3.63
C TYR A 51 6.62 27.00 -2.57
N ALA A 52 5.37 26.84 -2.14
CA ALA A 52 4.94 25.78 -1.26
C ALA A 52 4.08 24.83 -2.11
N PRO A 53 4.56 23.60 -2.40
CA PRO A 53 3.76 22.64 -3.13
C PRO A 53 2.47 22.36 -2.35
N ARG A 54 1.31 22.69 -2.94
CA ARG A 54 0.02 22.25 -2.36
C ARG A 54 -0.07 20.73 -2.49
N ARG A 55 -0.50 20.05 -1.43
CA ARG A 55 -0.94 18.66 -1.55
C ARG A 55 -2.21 18.64 -2.39
N ILE A 56 -2.17 17.94 -3.52
CA ILE A 56 -3.37 17.63 -4.30
C ILE A 56 -4.00 16.41 -3.60
N PRO A 57 -5.21 16.52 -3.03
CA PRO A 57 -5.88 15.36 -2.47
C PRO A 57 -6.20 14.38 -3.60
N ASN A 58 -5.88 13.11 -3.38
CA ASN A 58 -6.12 12.06 -4.37
C ASN A 58 -7.55 11.52 -4.18
N GLU A 59 -8.53 12.29 -4.65
CA GLU A 59 -9.95 11.93 -4.57
C GLU A 59 -10.36 11.16 -5.82
N TYR A 60 -10.48 9.84 -5.69
CA TYR A 60 -10.96 8.95 -6.74
C TYR A 60 -12.48 8.75 -6.59
N SER A 61 -13.26 9.73 -7.06
CA SER A 61 -14.72 9.76 -6.86
C SER A 61 -15.53 9.18 -8.02
N LEU A 62 -14.89 8.65 -9.07
CA LEU A 62 -15.58 8.14 -10.26
C LEU A 62 -15.72 6.62 -10.21
N LEU A 63 -16.53 6.09 -9.29
CA LEU A 63 -17.02 4.72 -9.47
C LEU A 63 -18.09 4.73 -10.56
N LEU A 64 -18.04 3.73 -11.45
CA LEU A 64 -19.14 3.50 -12.39
C LEU A 64 -20.39 3.07 -11.61
N PRO A 65 -21.60 3.33 -12.13
CA PRO A 65 -22.83 2.81 -11.53
C PRO A 65 -22.75 1.29 -11.35
N GLY A 66 -22.97 0.79 -10.12
CA GLY A 66 -22.88 -0.65 -9.81
C GLY A 66 -21.49 -1.15 -9.40
N GLU A 67 -20.43 -0.33 -9.58
CA GLU A 67 -19.05 -0.73 -9.27
C GLU A 67 -18.81 -0.79 -7.76
N ALA A 68 -19.38 0.15 -7.00
CA ALA A 68 -19.30 0.15 -5.54
C ALA A 68 -19.88 -1.14 -4.93
N GLU A 69 -21.06 -1.54 -5.41
CA GLU A 69 -21.76 -2.75 -4.98
C GLU A 69 -20.99 -4.02 -5.40
N ALA A 70 -20.37 -4.01 -6.57
CA ALA A 70 -19.54 -5.11 -7.06
C ALA A 70 -18.25 -5.26 -6.23
N LEU A 71 -17.65 -4.16 -5.78
CA LEU A 71 -16.48 -4.15 -4.90
C LEU A 71 -16.83 -4.48 -3.45
N ALA A 72 -18.05 -4.16 -2.99
CA ALA A 72 -18.50 -4.49 -1.64
C ALA A 72 -18.62 -6.00 -1.41
N LYS A 73 -19.00 -6.77 -2.43
CA LYS A 73 -19.26 -8.21 -2.35
C LYS A 73 -17.99 -9.05 -2.48
N SER A 74 -17.32 -9.29 -1.36
CA SER A 74 -16.16 -10.18 -1.26
C SER A 74 -16.54 -11.66 -1.45
N PRO A 75 -15.64 -12.50 -2.00
CA PRO A 75 -15.86 -13.93 -2.06
C PRO A 75 -15.92 -14.54 -0.65
N GLY A 76 -16.90 -15.40 -0.40
CA GLY A 76 -16.91 -16.25 0.80
C GLY A 76 -15.93 -17.41 0.63
N VAL A 77 -15.23 -17.79 1.69
CA VAL A 77 -14.31 -18.94 1.70
C VAL A 77 -14.77 -19.95 2.73
N SER A 78 -14.78 -21.23 2.35
CA SER A 78 -15.22 -22.33 3.22
C SER A 78 -14.18 -23.44 3.42
N GLY A 79 -13.00 -23.32 2.81
CA GLY A 79 -11.93 -24.30 3.00
C GLY A 79 -10.61 -23.89 2.37
N PHE A 80 -9.51 -24.32 2.98
CA PHE A 80 -8.14 -24.06 2.54
C PHE A 80 -7.35 -25.34 2.25
N ARG A 81 -6.47 -25.28 1.25
CA ARG A 81 -5.37 -26.24 1.05
C ARG A 81 -4.10 -25.48 0.67
N SER A 82 -3.00 -26.21 0.55
CA SER A 82 -1.69 -25.65 0.21
C SER A 82 -1.64 -24.96 -1.16
N ASP A 83 -2.49 -25.34 -2.11
CA ASP A 83 -2.47 -24.85 -3.49
C ASP A 83 -3.70 -24.03 -3.90
N GLY A 84 -4.65 -23.80 -2.99
CA GLY A 84 -5.91 -23.17 -3.34
C GLY A 84 -6.92 -23.05 -2.21
N VAL A 85 -8.10 -22.57 -2.58
CA VAL A 85 -9.20 -22.22 -1.67
C VAL A 85 -10.53 -22.69 -2.25
N LEU A 86 -11.46 -23.07 -1.38
CA LEU A 86 -12.85 -23.32 -1.75
C LEU A 86 -13.63 -22.01 -1.60
N ALA A 87 -13.93 -21.36 -2.72
CA ALA A 87 -14.61 -20.07 -2.76
C ALA A 87 -16.09 -20.22 -3.15
N ALA A 88 -16.98 -19.47 -2.49
CA ALA A 88 -18.39 -19.42 -2.81
C ALA A 88 -18.63 -18.65 -4.11
N THR A 89 -19.43 -19.22 -5.00
CA THR A 89 -19.91 -18.56 -6.23
C THR A 89 -21.20 -17.79 -5.95
N ALA A 90 -21.57 -16.89 -6.88
CA ALA A 90 -22.84 -16.17 -6.82
C ALA A 90 -24.07 -17.10 -6.86
N SER A 91 -23.94 -18.34 -7.37
CA SER A 91 -25.01 -19.34 -7.36
C SER A 91 -25.09 -20.16 -6.06
N GLY A 92 -24.27 -19.83 -5.06
CA GLY A 92 -24.21 -20.56 -3.78
C GLY A 92 -23.40 -21.86 -3.84
N ALA A 93 -22.98 -22.30 -5.03
CA ALA A 93 -22.08 -23.43 -5.17
C ALA A 93 -20.65 -23.03 -4.79
N ALA A 94 -19.95 -23.85 -4.03
CA ALA A 94 -18.54 -23.62 -3.72
C ALA A 94 -17.67 -24.21 -4.84
N ARG A 95 -16.70 -23.44 -5.33
CA ARG A 95 -15.76 -23.84 -6.37
C ARG A 95 -14.34 -23.85 -5.83
N TRP A 96 -13.60 -24.91 -6.13
CA TRP A 96 -12.17 -24.96 -5.84
C TRP A 96 -11.42 -24.02 -6.78
N MET A 97 -10.57 -23.17 -6.21
CA MET A 97 -9.81 -22.16 -6.93
C MET A 97 -8.33 -22.23 -6.59
N LYS A 98 -7.49 -22.18 -7.63
CA LYS A 98 -6.04 -22.06 -7.49
C LYS A 98 -5.60 -20.60 -7.61
N VAL A 99 -4.39 -20.30 -7.13
CA VAL A 99 -3.79 -18.97 -7.28
C VAL A 99 -3.73 -18.60 -8.76
N GLY A 100 -4.19 -17.40 -9.09
CA GLY A 100 -4.33 -16.87 -10.45
C GLY A 100 -5.71 -17.06 -11.07
N GLU A 101 -6.55 -17.95 -10.52
CA GLU A 101 -7.93 -18.14 -11.00
C GLU A 101 -8.85 -17.02 -10.51
N GLU A 102 -9.95 -16.82 -11.24
CA GLU A 102 -10.89 -15.72 -11.03
C GLU A 102 -12.33 -16.22 -10.85
N ILE A 103 -13.08 -15.57 -9.97
CA ILE A 103 -14.49 -15.83 -9.67
C ILE A 103 -15.24 -14.50 -9.48
N ALA A 104 -16.31 -14.27 -10.24
CA ALA A 104 -17.12 -13.05 -10.11
C ALA A 104 -16.31 -11.73 -10.12
N GLY A 105 -15.23 -11.67 -10.91
CA GLY A 105 -14.31 -10.53 -11.01
C GLY A 105 -13.23 -10.47 -9.92
N TRP A 106 -13.20 -11.43 -8.99
CA TRP A 106 -12.17 -11.55 -7.95
C TRP A 106 -11.15 -12.60 -8.34
N ARG A 107 -9.89 -12.19 -8.46
CA ARG A 107 -8.75 -13.09 -8.68
C ARG A 107 -8.16 -13.50 -7.34
N LEU A 108 -7.89 -14.80 -7.16
CA LEU A 108 -7.10 -15.29 -6.04
C LEU A 108 -5.63 -14.97 -6.29
N VAL A 109 -5.03 -14.11 -5.47
CA VAL A 109 -3.63 -13.67 -5.62
C VAL A 109 -2.68 -14.50 -4.76
N ALA A 110 -3.11 -14.90 -3.57
CA ALA A 110 -2.30 -15.71 -2.67
C ALA A 110 -3.15 -16.50 -1.67
N VAL A 111 -2.57 -17.58 -1.15
CA VAL A 111 -3.04 -18.29 0.04
C VAL A 111 -1.94 -18.19 1.09
N ILE A 112 -2.26 -17.57 2.22
CA ILE A 112 -1.36 -17.35 3.35
C ILE A 112 -1.66 -18.43 4.38
N GLY A 113 -0.62 -19.18 4.77
CA GLY A 113 -0.78 -20.30 5.70
C GLY A 113 -1.21 -19.89 7.11
N SER A 114 -0.84 -18.68 7.56
CA SER A 114 -1.32 -18.13 8.83
C SER A 114 -1.30 -16.60 8.81
N LEU A 115 -2.47 -16.01 9.03
CA LEU A 115 -2.72 -14.59 9.34
C LEU A 115 -3.54 -14.57 10.63
N ASP A 116 -2.99 -13.99 11.69
CA ASP A 116 -3.59 -13.99 13.04
C ASP A 116 -3.96 -15.41 13.56
N GLY A 117 -3.16 -16.41 13.19
CA GLY A 117 -3.37 -17.80 13.61
C GLY A 117 -4.34 -18.61 12.75
N ALA A 118 -4.91 -18.05 11.68
CA ALA A 118 -5.80 -18.74 10.75
C ALA A 118 -5.30 -18.66 9.29
N PRO A 119 -5.56 -19.66 8.44
CA PRO A 119 -5.26 -19.54 7.01
C PRO A 119 -6.12 -18.45 6.36
N ALA A 120 -5.53 -17.68 5.45
CA ALA A 120 -6.19 -16.56 4.78
C ALA A 120 -5.95 -16.58 3.27
N ALA A 121 -6.98 -16.26 2.49
CA ALA A 121 -6.92 -16.05 1.06
C ALA A 121 -6.88 -14.56 0.76
N VAL A 122 -6.05 -14.17 -0.20
CA VAL A 122 -5.96 -12.79 -0.69
C VAL A 122 -6.61 -12.73 -2.05
N PHE A 123 -7.69 -11.96 -2.16
CA PHE A 123 -8.36 -11.71 -3.43
C PHE A 123 -8.16 -10.27 -3.88
N GLU A 124 -8.05 -10.10 -5.19
CA GLU A 124 -8.01 -8.79 -5.83
C GLU A 124 -9.18 -8.68 -6.81
N LYS A 125 -9.89 -7.55 -6.76
CA LYS A 125 -10.85 -7.18 -7.80
C LYS A 125 -10.38 -5.92 -8.48
N HIS A 126 -10.25 -6.01 -9.80
CA HIS A 126 -9.95 -4.86 -10.62
C HIS A 126 -11.21 -4.03 -10.82
N ALA A 127 -11.07 -2.72 -10.70
CA ALA A 127 -12.09 -1.74 -11.04
C ALA A 127 -11.46 -0.68 -11.94
N SER A 128 -12.29 0.15 -12.55
CA SER A 128 -11.89 1.11 -13.58
C SER A 128 -10.88 2.13 -13.04
N HIS A 129 -11.05 2.53 -11.78
CA HIS A 129 -10.23 3.56 -11.15
C HIS A 129 -9.50 3.09 -9.89
N ARG A 130 -10.09 2.16 -9.13
CA ARG A 130 -9.49 1.62 -7.91
C ARG A 130 -9.82 0.15 -7.73
N GLY A 131 -8.83 -0.71 -7.88
CA GLY A 131 -8.94 -2.10 -7.46
C GLY A 131 -9.04 -2.21 -5.94
N VAL A 132 -9.57 -3.33 -5.47
CA VAL A 132 -9.69 -3.64 -4.04
C VAL A 132 -9.01 -4.95 -3.76
N ILE A 133 -8.23 -4.99 -2.68
CA ILE A 133 -7.64 -6.21 -2.15
C ILE A 133 -8.37 -6.57 -0.86
N VAL A 134 -8.82 -7.82 -0.74
CA VAL A 134 -9.46 -8.34 0.47
C VAL A 134 -8.73 -9.56 1.00
N TYR A 135 -8.63 -9.63 2.33
CA TYR A 135 -8.10 -10.76 3.06
C TYR A 135 -9.29 -11.51 3.66
N VAL A 136 -9.46 -12.77 3.30
CA VAL A 136 -10.62 -13.58 3.68
C VAL A 136 -10.15 -14.85 4.36
N THR A 137 -10.74 -15.15 5.51
CA THR A 137 -10.60 -16.44 6.21
C THR A 137 -11.91 -17.21 6.11
N GLU A 138 -11.94 -18.44 6.64
CA GLU A 138 -13.21 -19.19 6.80
C GLU A 138 -14.24 -18.46 7.67
N ARG A 139 -13.79 -17.52 8.52
CA ARG A 139 -14.66 -16.69 9.36
C ARG A 139 -15.18 -15.44 8.66
N GLY A 140 -14.68 -15.13 7.47
CA GLY A 140 -15.05 -13.95 6.70
C GLY A 140 -13.87 -13.02 6.39
N GLU A 141 -14.20 -11.82 5.91
CA GLU A 141 -13.25 -10.76 5.58
C GLU A 141 -12.59 -10.21 6.85
N VAL A 142 -11.25 -10.18 6.85
CA VAL A 142 -10.41 -9.70 7.96
C VAL A 142 -9.88 -8.30 7.66
N ALA A 143 -9.61 -7.98 6.40
CA ALA A 143 -9.11 -6.68 5.99
C ALA A 143 -9.43 -6.37 4.52
N ARG A 144 -9.46 -5.07 4.19
CA ARG A 144 -9.71 -4.52 2.86
C ARG A 144 -8.85 -3.28 2.62
N ILE A 145 -8.28 -3.17 1.41
CA ILE A 145 -7.36 -2.09 1.00
C ILE A 145 -7.77 -1.55 -0.38
#